data_AF-A0A2S8RIP4-F1
#
_entry.id   AF-A0A2S8RIP4-F1
#
_cell.length_a   1.000
_cell.length_b   1.000
_cell.length_c   1.000
_cell.angle_alpha   90.00
_cell.angle_beta   90.00
_cell.angle_gamma   90.00
#
_symmetry.space_group_name_H-M   'P 1'
#
loop_
_entity.id
_entity.type
_entity.pdbx_description
1 polymer ?
#
loop_
_entity_poly.entity_id
_entity_poly.type
_entity_poly.pdbx_seq_one_letter_code
_entity_poly.pdbx_strand_id
1 'polypeptide(L)'
;MPTDFPIELLTLGQLCPLLHRKPATVYADIAAKRFDRLPPIVRLPGQRKLFWRKQDVLDWIDQHVQPAVAATVVAPNFRNANRKTDPITESQQSRRIGRPTKRQQFERLAAAREGR
;
A
#
# COMPACT_ATOMS: atom_id res chain seq x y z
N MET A 1 23.77 -14.58 31.67
CA MET A 1 24.13 -15.58 30.65
C MET A 1 23.74 -15.01 29.30
N PRO A 2 24.70 -14.56 28.47
CA PRO A 2 24.37 -14.20 27.09
C PRO A 2 24.00 -15.50 26.38
N THR A 3 22.73 -15.64 26.06
CA THR A 3 22.26 -16.71 25.17
C THR A 3 22.67 -16.31 23.76
N ASP A 4 23.91 -16.65 23.41
CA ASP A 4 24.45 -16.49 22.06
C ASP A 4 23.76 -17.53 21.17
N PHE A 5 22.57 -17.15 20.68
CA PHE A 5 21.97 -17.85 19.57
C PHE A 5 22.58 -17.24 18.31
N PRO A 6 23.24 -18.02 17.44
CA PRO A 6 23.91 -17.49 16.25
C PRO A 6 22.92 -16.85 15.25
N ILE A 7 21.61 -17.04 15.47
CA ILE A 7 20.54 -16.56 14.59
C ILE A 7 19.62 -15.66 15.40
N GLU A 8 19.80 -14.35 15.23
CA GLU A 8 18.91 -13.34 15.80
C GLU A 8 17.69 -13.14 14.89
N LEU A 9 16.51 -13.49 15.39
CA LEU A 9 15.23 -13.30 14.70
C LEU A 9 14.59 -11.97 15.09
N LEU A 10 14.43 -11.09 14.12
CA LEU A 10 13.74 -9.83 14.24
C LEU A 10 12.24 -10.03 14.08
N THR A 11 11.48 -9.38 14.97
CA THR A 11 10.04 -9.22 14.82
C THR A 11 9.73 -7.99 13.99
N LEU A 12 8.48 -7.84 13.57
CA LEU A 12 8.03 -6.66 12.83
C LEU A 12 8.35 -5.34 13.55
N GLY A 13 8.20 -5.30 14.88
CA GLY A 13 8.49 -4.12 15.69
C GLY A 13 9.96 -3.72 15.68
N GLN A 14 10.87 -4.69 15.49
CA GLN A 14 12.31 -4.45 15.37
C GLN A 14 12.73 -4.14 13.93
N LEU A 15 12.06 -4.73 12.94
CA LEU A 15 12.32 -4.49 11.52
C LEU A 15 11.89 -3.09 11.07
N CYS A 16 10.73 -2.60 11.55
CA CYS A 16 10.16 -1.33 11.10
C CYS A 16 11.09 -0.11 11.34
N PRO A 17 11.72 0.03 12.52
CA PRO A 17 12.75 1.05 12.75
C PRO A 17 13.93 0.96 11.78
N LEU A 18 14.43 -0.25 11.49
CA LEU A 18 15.58 -0.46 10.60
C LEU A 18 15.29 -0.04 9.15
N LEU A 19 14.07 -0.29 8.66
CA LEU A 19 13.65 0.09 7.31
C LEU A 19 13.05 1.51 7.25
N HIS A 20 12.92 2.21 8.38
CA HIS A 20 12.18 3.47 8.52
C HIS A 20 10.76 3.40 7.92
N ARG A 21 10.09 2.25 8.02
CA ARG A 21 8.73 2.03 7.50
C ARG A 21 7.74 1.78 8.62
N LYS A 22 6.48 2.15 8.38
CA LYS A 22 5.40 1.85 9.32
C LYS A 22 5.02 0.36 9.24
N PRO A 23 4.66 -0.29 10.36
CA PRO A 23 4.21 -1.69 10.38
C PRO A 23 3.07 -1.96 9.41
N ALA A 24 2.11 -1.04 9.30
CA ALA A 24 0.98 -1.16 8.37
C ALA A 24 1.40 -1.24 6.90
N THR A 25 2.43 -0.47 6.50
CA THR A 25 2.96 -0.49 5.13
C THR A 25 3.65 -1.81 4.83
N VAL A 26 4.42 -2.34 5.80
CA VAL A 26 5.06 -3.66 5.66
C VAL A 26 4.02 -4.76 5.52
N TYR A 27 2.95 -4.75 6.32
CA TYR A 27 1.84 -5.71 6.15
C TYR A 27 1.17 -5.60 4.78
N ALA A 28 0.96 -4.37 4.27
CA ALA A 28 0.38 -4.15 2.96
C ALA A 28 1.29 -4.70 1.84
N ASP A 29 2.60 -4.46 1.92
CA ASP A 29 3.58 -4.99 0.97
C ASP A 29 3.59 -6.54 0.99
N ILE A 30 3.51 -7.16 2.17
CA ILE A 30 3.41 -8.63 2.31
C ILE A 30 2.10 -9.16 1.72
N ALA A 31 0.97 -8.53 2.05
CA ALA A 31 -0.35 -8.92 1.54
C ALA A 31 -0.42 -8.79 0.01
N ALA A 32 0.21 -7.75 -0.54
CA ALA A 32 0.35 -7.51 -1.98
C ALA A 32 1.45 -8.37 -2.64
N LYS A 33 2.11 -9.27 -1.90
CA LYS A 33 3.21 -10.14 -2.38
C LYS A 33 4.36 -9.37 -3.03
N ARG A 34 4.66 -8.17 -2.53
CA ARG A 34 5.76 -7.31 -3.00
C ARG A 34 7.06 -7.64 -2.28
N PHE A 35 7.59 -8.83 -2.56
CA PHE A 35 8.81 -9.33 -1.94
C PHE A 35 10.08 -8.59 -2.40
N ASP A 36 10.03 -7.84 -3.51
CA ASP A 36 11.16 -7.00 -3.94
C ASP A 36 11.47 -5.85 -2.97
N ARG A 37 10.50 -5.46 -2.15
CA ARG A 37 10.60 -4.28 -1.26
C ARG A 37 10.93 -4.65 0.18
N LEU A 38 11.06 -5.94 0.47
CA LEU A 38 11.19 -6.46 1.82
C LEU A 38 12.28 -7.52 1.87
N PRO A 39 12.99 -7.61 3.01
CA PRO A 39 13.95 -8.68 3.22
C PRO A 39 13.28 -10.05 3.33
N PRO A 40 14.04 -11.14 3.11
CA PRO A 40 13.54 -12.52 3.15
C PRO A 40 12.76 -12.83 4.44
N ILE A 41 11.51 -13.28 4.28
CA ILE A 41 10.63 -13.58 5.40
C ILE A 41 10.87 -15.01 5.88
N VAL A 42 11.10 -15.18 7.18
CA VAL A 42 11.19 -16.49 7.82
C VAL A 42 9.83 -16.91 8.36
N ARG A 43 9.29 -17.98 7.78
CA ARG A 43 8.07 -18.66 8.24
C ARG A 43 8.46 -19.92 9.00
N LEU A 44 8.30 -19.89 10.31
CA LEU A 44 8.48 -21.08 11.14
C LEU A 44 7.21 -21.94 11.09
N PRO A 45 7.33 -23.28 11.01
CA PRO A 45 6.18 -24.17 11.02
C PRO A 45 5.37 -23.98 12.31
N GLY A 46 4.04 -23.94 12.18
CA GLY A 46 3.12 -23.76 13.32
C GLY A 46 2.98 -22.33 13.85
N GLN A 47 3.77 -21.36 13.36
CA GLN A 47 3.64 -19.96 13.78
C GLN A 47 3.11 -19.06 12.68
N ARG A 48 2.05 -18.30 12.99
CA ARG A 48 1.48 -17.28 12.10
C ARG A 48 2.26 -15.96 12.14
N LYS A 49 3.14 -15.79 13.13
CA LYS A 49 3.98 -14.60 13.30
C LYS A 49 5.02 -14.52 12.18
N LEU A 50 5.35 -13.29 11.82
CA LEU A 50 6.36 -12.97 10.84
C LEU A 50 7.69 -12.74 11.57
N PHE A 51 8.73 -13.42 11.11
CA PHE A 51 10.08 -13.26 11.58
C PHE A 51 11.02 -12.97 10.43
N TRP A 52 12.11 -12.29 10.72
CA TRP A 52 13.19 -12.02 9.79
C TRP A 52 14.51 -12.36 10.44
N ARG A 53 15.47 -12.88 9.68
CA ARG A 53 16.84 -13.04 10.18
C ARG A 53 17.54 -11.70 10.08
N LYS A 54 18.18 -11.27 11.17
CA LYS A 54 18.94 -10.01 11.18
C LYS A 54 20.02 -9.99 10.11
N GLN A 55 20.74 -11.10 9.91
CA GLN A 55 21.78 -11.20 8.89
C GLN A 55 21.23 -10.98 7.48
N ASP A 56 20.16 -11.69 7.11
CA ASP A 56 19.54 -11.56 5.78
C ASP A 56 18.97 -10.15 5.55
N VAL A 57 18.46 -9.50 6.60
CA VAL A 57 17.99 -8.11 6.52
C VAL A 57 19.14 -7.15 6.22
N LEU A 58 20.27 -7.29 6.91
CA LEU A 58 21.45 -6.45 6.70
C LEU A 58 22.05 -6.66 5.31
N ASP A 59 22.21 -7.91 4.89
CA ASP A 59 22.72 -8.26 3.56
C ASP A 59 21.80 -7.72 2.45
N TRP A 60 20.49 -7.85 2.62
CA TRP A 60 19.51 -7.27 1.69
C TRP A 60 19.58 -5.75 1.62
N ILE A 61 19.78 -5.07 2.75
CA ILE A 61 19.99 -3.61 2.77
C ILE A 61 21.27 -3.28 2.00
N ASP A 62 22.38 -3.96 2.29
CA ASP A 62 23.69 -3.72 1.66
C ASP A 62 23.62 -3.85 0.13
N GLN A 63 22.94 -4.88 -0.37
CA GLN A 63 22.69 -5.07 -1.80
C GLN A 63 21.90 -3.93 -2.46
N HIS A 64 21.04 -3.24 -1.69
CA HIS A 64 20.20 -2.13 -2.17
C HIS A 64 20.76 -0.75 -1.83
N VAL A 65 21.89 -0.68 -1.12
CA VAL A 65 22.64 0.56 -0.93
C VAL A 65 23.29 0.90 -2.26
N GLN A 66 22.62 1.73 -3.05
CA GLN A 66 23.21 2.28 -4.26
C GLN A 66 24.34 3.22 -3.84
N PRO A 67 25.59 3.00 -4.29
CA PRO A 67 26.67 3.93 -4.01
C PRO A 67 26.27 5.29 -4.59
N ALA A 68 26.39 6.34 -3.78
CA ALA A 68 25.91 7.70 -4.08
C ALA A 68 26.44 8.31 -5.38
N VAL A 69 27.38 7.63 -6.05
CA VAL A 69 28.00 8.05 -7.32
C VAL A 69 27.18 7.59 -8.55
N ALA A 70 26.25 6.64 -8.44
CA ALA A 70 25.72 5.95 -9.63
C ALA A 70 24.22 6.12 -9.96
N ALA A 71 23.38 6.73 -9.12
CA ALA A 71 21.93 6.63 -9.32
C ALA A 71 21.17 7.96 -9.28
N THR A 72 21.25 8.70 -10.37
CA THR A 72 20.08 9.42 -10.88
C THR A 72 19.01 8.40 -11.27
N VAL A 73 17.74 8.68 -10.96
CA VAL A 73 16.52 7.93 -11.35
C VAL A 73 16.32 6.65 -10.51
N VAL A 74 15.38 6.53 -9.57
CA VAL A 74 13.91 6.67 -9.67
C VAL A 74 13.36 6.98 -8.27
N ALA A 75 12.62 8.08 -8.12
CA ALA A 75 11.87 8.34 -6.90
C ALA A 75 10.72 7.31 -6.74
N PRO A 76 10.60 6.59 -5.61
CA PRO A 76 9.39 5.84 -5.33
C PRO A 76 8.28 6.85 -5.06
N ASN A 77 7.39 6.96 -6.04
CA ASN A 77 6.21 7.81 -6.01
C ASN A 77 5.22 7.27 -4.96
N PHE A 78 5.47 7.54 -3.68
CA PHE A 78 4.48 7.40 -2.61
C PHE A 78 3.46 8.55 -2.75
N ARG A 79 2.69 8.56 -3.83
CA ARG A 79 1.51 9.42 -3.91
C ARG A 79 0.47 8.84 -2.96
N ASN A 80 0.49 9.39 -1.74
CA ASN A 80 -0.68 9.49 -0.88
C ASN A 80 -1.87 9.94 -1.74
N ALA A 81 -2.75 8.99 -2.08
CA ALA A 81 -4.03 9.27 -2.70
C ALA A 81 -4.99 9.82 -1.63
N ASN A 82 -4.68 10.99 -1.07
CA ASN A 82 -5.62 11.78 -0.31
C ASN A 82 -5.14 13.24 -0.22
N ARG A 83 -5.27 13.99 -1.32
CA ARG A 83 -5.35 15.45 -1.26
C ARG A 83 -6.62 15.88 -1.97
N LYS A 84 -7.63 16.17 -1.16
CA LYS A 84 -8.71 17.11 -1.52
C LYS A 84 -8.06 18.41 -1.96
N THR A 85 -8.35 18.88 -3.15
CA THR A 85 -8.19 20.27 -3.54
C THR A 85 -9.06 20.52 -4.77
N ASP A 86 -10.20 21.15 -4.55
CA ASP A 86 -10.90 21.93 -5.56
C ASP A 86 -9.94 22.99 -6.12
N PRO A 87 -9.91 23.17 -7.45
CA PRO A 87 -10.37 24.44 -7.97
C PRO A 87 -11.29 24.29 -9.18
N ILE A 88 -12.18 25.27 -9.29
CA ILE A 88 -13.24 25.45 -10.25
C ILE A 88 -12.63 25.71 -11.65
N THR A 89 -12.97 24.88 -12.64
CA THR A 89 -13.04 25.27 -14.05
C THR A 89 -14.03 24.32 -14.74
N GLU A 90 -15.00 24.92 -15.41
CA GLU A 90 -16.06 24.27 -16.18
C GLU A 90 -15.49 23.25 -17.15
N SER A 91 -15.96 22.01 -17.04
CA SER A 91 -15.76 20.96 -18.04
C SER A 91 -16.96 20.02 -17.98
N GLN A 92 -17.82 20.18 -18.99
CA GLN A 92 -18.90 19.28 -19.31
C GLN A 92 -18.34 17.87 -19.51
N GLN A 93 -18.57 16.94 -18.57
CA GLN A 93 -18.55 15.50 -18.87
C GLN A 93 -19.21 14.69 -17.74
N SER A 94 -20.43 14.26 -18.05
CA SER A 94 -21.09 13.03 -17.56
C SER A 94 -20.92 12.66 -16.09
N ARG A 95 -21.71 13.29 -15.22
CA ARG A 95 -22.07 12.68 -13.94
C ARG A 95 -22.87 11.42 -14.25
N ARG A 96 -22.28 10.24 -14.03
CA ARG A 96 -23.01 8.97 -14.07
C ARG A 96 -24.09 9.02 -13.00
N ILE A 97 -25.30 9.35 -13.44
CA ILE A 97 -26.51 9.34 -12.61
C ILE A 97 -26.69 7.89 -12.18
N GLY A 98 -26.70 7.66 -10.87
CA GLY A 98 -27.00 6.35 -10.30
C GLY A 98 -28.42 5.91 -10.65
N ARG A 99 -28.83 4.76 -10.10
CA ARG A 99 -30.17 4.21 -10.30
C ARG A 99 -31.25 5.29 -10.03
N PRO A 100 -32.17 5.55 -10.99
CA PRO A 100 -33.20 6.59 -10.85
C PRO A 100 -33.99 6.42 -9.56
N THR A 101 -34.25 7.53 -8.86
CA THR A 101 -35.07 7.50 -7.64
C THR A 101 -36.53 7.26 -7.98
N LYS A 102 -37.28 6.65 -7.05
CA LYS A 102 -38.70 6.29 -7.22
C LYS A 102 -39.59 7.49 -7.61
N ARG A 103 -39.24 8.69 -7.15
CA ARG A 103 -39.93 9.94 -7.51
C ARG A 103 -39.71 10.31 -9.00
N GLN A 104 -38.48 10.21 -9.50
CA GLN A 104 -38.18 10.46 -10.91
C GLN A 104 -38.87 9.46 -11.86
N GLN A 105 -39.08 8.23 -11.41
CA GLN A 105 -39.81 7.24 -12.22
C GLN A 105 -41.29 7.62 -12.39
N PHE A 106 -41.93 8.18 -11.36
CA PHE A 106 -43.31 8.65 -11.44
C PHE A 106 -43.46 9.86 -12.35
N GLU A 107 -42.56 10.85 -12.26
CA GLU A 107 -42.56 12.01 -13.17
C GLU A 107 -42.38 11.59 -14.64
N ARG A 108 -41.53 10.60 -14.91
CA ARG A 108 -41.34 10.08 -16.28
C ARG A 108 -42.57 9.37 -16.83
N LEU A 109 -43.32 8.68 -15.97
CA LEU A 109 -44.60 8.05 -16.34
C LEU A 109 -45.71 9.10 -16.55
N ALA A 110 -45.73 10.18 -15.76
CA ALA A 110 -46.68 11.27 -15.95
C ALA A 110 -46.41 12.03 -17.26
N ALA A 111 -45.15 12.40 -17.52
CA ALA A 111 -44.74 13.09 -18.75
C ALA A 111 -45.01 12.28 -20.03
N ALA A 112 -44.94 10.94 -19.96
CA ALA A 112 -45.28 10.07 -21.08
C ALA A 112 -46.80 9.99 -21.34
N ARG A 113 -47.64 10.34 -20.36
CA ARG A 113 -49.10 10.33 -20.46
C ARG A 113 -49.68 11.65 -20.98
N GLU A 114 -48.98 12.76 -20.76
CA GLU A 114 -49.39 14.10 -21.24
C GLU A 114 -48.97 14.38 -22.71
N GLY A 115 -48.24 13.46 -23.35
CA GLY A 115 -47.72 13.63 -24.71
C GLY A 115 -48.52 12.95 -25.83
N ARG A 116 -49.84 12.71 -25.67
CA ARG A 116 -50.68 12.14 -26.73
C ARG A 116 -52.01 12.85 -26.88
#